data_AF-A0A023GCR5-F1
#
_entry.id   AF-A0A023GCR5-F1
#
_cell.length_a   1.000
_cell.length_b   1.000
_cell.length_c   1.000
_cell.angle_alpha   90.00
_cell.angle_beta   90.00
_cell.angle_gamma   90.00
#
_symmetry.space_group_name_H-M   'P 1'
#
loop_
_entity.id
_entity.type
_entity.pdbx_description
1 polymer ?
#
loop_
_entity_poly.entity_id
_entity_poly.type
_entity_poly.pdbx_seq_one_letter_code
_entity_poly.pdbx_strand_id
1 'polypeptide(L)'
;MMNLMNLLLIVFVGAFINVIFHMAGNQAVVNAKPPDDYPEWMTRYPAGYPCDSWANCEKHLCCARMTEREGNKCREKNSTVGDFCSTTKWPRGSKIRSYLGGCPCGNGLKCRRTPDKKHRTCQRP
;
A
#
# COMPACT_ATOMS: atom_id res chain seq x y z
N MET A 1 -11.13 47.61 -30.60
CA MET A 1 -9.99 48.22 -29.88
C MET A 1 -9.91 47.57 -28.51
N MET A 2 -8.93 46.70 -28.26
CA MET A 2 -8.71 46.10 -26.94
C MET A 2 -8.02 47.11 -26.03
N ASN A 3 -8.68 47.51 -24.94
CA ASN A 3 -8.10 48.44 -23.96
C ASN A 3 -6.94 47.78 -23.20
N LEU A 4 -5.94 48.58 -22.83
CA LEU A 4 -4.72 48.16 -22.13
C LEU A 4 -4.98 47.27 -20.90
N MET A 5 -6.11 47.50 -20.21
CA MET A 5 -6.57 46.70 -19.08
C MET A 5 -6.90 45.24 -19.45
N ASN A 6 -7.48 45.00 -20.63
CA ASN A 6 -7.77 43.65 -21.12
C ASN A 6 -6.48 42.89 -21.51
N LEU A 7 -5.49 43.61 -22.04
CA LEU A 7 -4.19 43.00 -22.38
C LEU A 7 -3.45 42.56 -21.11
N LEU A 8 -3.46 43.39 -20.07
CA LEU A 8 -2.85 43.07 -18.78
C LEU A 8 -3.55 41.88 -18.11
N LEU A 9 -4.89 41.86 -18.09
CA LEU A 9 -5.66 40.73 -17.54
C LEU A 9 -5.33 39.39 -18.21
N ILE A 10 -5.18 39.36 -19.54
CA ILE A 10 -4.84 38.12 -20.27
C ILE A 10 -3.43 37.64 -19.91
N VAL A 11 -2.47 38.55 -19.79
CA VAL A 11 -1.08 38.21 -19.42
C VAL A 11 -1.00 37.70 -17.98
N PHE A 12 -1.68 38.34 -17.05
CA PHE A 12 -1.74 37.89 -15.64
C PHE A 12 -2.43 36.53 -15.51
N VAL A 13 -3.57 36.32 -16.17
CA VAL A 13 -4.28 35.03 -16.14
C VAL A 13 -3.45 33.93 -16.79
N GLY A 14 -2.81 34.19 -17.94
CA GLY A 14 -1.94 33.22 -18.61
C GLY A 14 -0.72 32.81 -17.78
N ALA A 15 -0.09 33.75 -17.07
CA ALA A 15 1.03 33.45 -16.17
C ALA A 15 0.58 32.63 -14.95
N PHE A 16 -0.57 32.97 -14.33
CA PHE A 16 -1.12 32.22 -13.20
C PHE A 16 -1.52 30.79 -13.56
N ILE A 17 -2.11 30.58 -14.75
CA ILE A 17 -2.49 29.25 -15.23
C ILE A 17 -1.24 28.36 -15.37
N ASN A 18 -0.15 28.87 -15.96
CA ASN A 18 1.10 28.10 -16.08
C ASN A 18 1.69 27.70 -14.71
N VAL A 19 1.66 28.59 -13.72
CA VAL A 19 2.14 28.27 -12.36
C VAL A 19 1.28 27.19 -11.70
N ILE A 20 -0.05 27.25 -11.86
CA ILE A 20 -0.96 26.23 -11.34
C ILE A 20 -0.70 24.86 -11.98
N PHE A 21 -0.47 24.81 -13.30
CA PHE A 21 -0.14 23.56 -14.00
C PHE A 21 1.18 22.95 -13.53
N HIS A 22 2.20 23.76 -13.23
CA HIS A 22 3.47 23.26 -12.67
C HIS A 22 3.33 22.76 -11.22
N MET A 23 2.46 23.36 -10.41
CA MET A 23 2.22 22.94 -9.02
C MET A 23 1.41 21.64 -8.93
N ALA A 24 0.47 21.41 -9.86
CA ALA A 24 -0.39 20.23 -9.87
C ALA A 24 0.35 18.93 -10.26
N GLY A 25 1.40 19.01 -11.09
CA GLY A 25 2.15 17.84 -11.56
C GLY A 25 2.92 17.09 -10.47
N ASN A 26 3.37 17.79 -9.42
CA ASN A 26 4.20 17.18 -8.37
C ASN A 26 3.40 16.40 -7.31
N GLN A 27 2.09 16.61 -7.19
CA GLN A 27 1.28 15.94 -6.17
C GLN A 27 0.84 14.53 -6.56
N ALA A 28 0.86 14.19 -7.86
CA ALA A 28 0.49 12.85 -8.33
C ALA A 28 1.56 11.78 -8.02
N VAL A 29 2.82 12.18 -7.80
CA VAL A 29 3.96 11.24 -7.67
C VAL A 29 4.15 10.72 -6.25
N VAL A 30 3.55 11.36 -5.23
CA VAL A 30 3.79 11.02 -3.81
C VAL A 30 2.99 9.79 -3.34
N ASN A 31 1.97 9.36 -4.09
CA ASN A 31 1.09 8.24 -3.71
C ASN A 31 1.09 7.05 -4.69
N ALA A 32 2.05 6.99 -5.62
CA ALA A 32 2.20 5.81 -6.46
C ALA A 32 2.58 4.61 -5.56
N LYS A 33 1.60 3.73 -5.30
CA LYS A 33 1.84 2.40 -4.72
C LYS A 33 2.96 1.78 -5.56
N PRO A 34 4.08 1.35 -4.95
CA PRO A 34 5.17 0.76 -5.71
C PRO A 34 4.59 -0.34 -6.60
N PRO A 35 4.94 -0.36 -7.90
CA PRO A 35 4.37 -1.30 -8.85
C PRO A 35 4.49 -2.70 -8.26
N ASP A 36 3.43 -3.47 -8.43
CA ASP A 36 3.43 -4.87 -8.03
C ASP A 36 4.56 -5.53 -8.84
N ASP A 37 5.70 -5.85 -8.22
CA ASP A 37 6.92 -6.43 -8.86
C ASP A 37 6.68 -7.83 -9.49
N TYR A 38 5.42 -8.19 -9.73
CA TYR A 38 5.01 -9.52 -10.17
C TYR A 38 4.21 -9.46 -11.46
N PRO A 39 4.54 -10.32 -12.43
CA PRO A 39 3.86 -10.34 -13.72
C PRO A 39 2.37 -10.67 -13.59
N GLU A 40 1.53 -9.99 -14.37
CA GLU A 40 0.08 -10.22 -14.38
C GLU A 40 -0.33 -11.62 -14.83
N TRP A 41 0.53 -12.31 -15.59
CA TRP A 41 0.28 -13.65 -16.11
C TRP A 41 0.48 -14.77 -15.07
N MET A 42 0.98 -14.47 -13.87
CA MET A 42 1.17 -15.50 -12.86
C MET A 42 -0.13 -15.81 -12.12
N THR A 43 -0.45 -17.10 -12.02
CA THR A 43 -1.61 -17.60 -11.27
C THR A 43 -1.57 -17.12 -9.82
N ARG A 44 -2.67 -16.52 -9.39
CA ARG A 44 -2.93 -16.14 -8.00
C ARG A 44 -3.81 -17.17 -7.35
N TYR A 45 -3.46 -17.56 -6.13
CA TYR A 45 -4.15 -18.59 -5.37
C TYR A 45 -5.06 -17.99 -4.30
N PRO A 46 -6.18 -18.67 -3.98
CA PRO A 46 -7.10 -18.26 -2.94
C PRO A 46 -6.54 -18.58 -1.54
N ALA A 47 -7.30 -18.23 -0.51
CA ALA A 47 -6.92 -18.46 0.88
C ALA A 47 -6.63 -19.95 1.17
N GLY A 48 -5.63 -20.21 2.02
CA GLY A 48 -5.22 -21.55 2.44
C GLY A 48 -4.18 -22.24 1.54
N TYR A 49 -3.97 -21.74 0.32
CA TYR A 49 -2.98 -22.30 -0.60
C TYR A 49 -1.54 -21.91 -0.22
N PRO A 50 -0.55 -22.75 -0.53
CA PRO A 50 0.86 -22.41 -0.36
C PRO A 50 1.26 -21.16 -1.14
N CYS A 51 2.19 -20.39 -0.60
CA CYS A 51 2.71 -19.19 -1.26
C CYS A 51 4.18 -18.94 -0.90
N ASP A 52 4.95 -18.38 -1.84
CA ASP A 52 6.30 -17.91 -1.57
C ASP A 52 6.32 -16.41 -1.26
N SER A 53 5.42 -15.67 -1.90
CA SER A 53 5.26 -14.23 -1.72
C SER A 53 3.80 -13.81 -1.79
N TRP A 54 3.50 -12.59 -1.33
CA TRP A 54 2.18 -11.99 -1.43
C TRP A 54 1.58 -12.02 -2.85
N ALA A 55 2.41 -12.04 -3.88
CA ALA A 55 1.96 -11.94 -5.26
C ALA A 55 1.45 -13.27 -5.82
N ASN A 56 1.79 -14.40 -5.17
CA ASN A 56 1.14 -15.68 -5.44
C ASN A 56 -0.31 -15.69 -4.94
N CYS A 57 -0.73 -14.72 -4.14
CA CYS A 57 -2.07 -14.69 -3.56
C CYS A 57 -2.96 -13.67 -4.30
N GLU A 58 -4.27 -13.90 -4.21
CA GLU A 58 -5.26 -12.92 -4.66
C GLU A 58 -5.05 -11.55 -4.00
N LYS A 59 -5.48 -10.47 -4.67
CA LYS A 59 -5.10 -9.08 -4.32
C LYS A 59 -5.45 -8.69 -2.88
N HIS A 60 -6.56 -9.22 -2.35
CA HIS A 60 -7.02 -8.95 -0.98
C HIS A 60 -6.26 -9.77 0.08
N LEU A 61 -5.54 -10.82 -0.34
CA LEU A 61 -4.78 -11.72 0.53
C LEU A 61 -3.34 -11.26 0.73
N CYS A 62 -2.67 -11.88 1.70
CA CYS A 62 -1.24 -11.81 1.93
C CYS A 62 -0.64 -13.22 2.03
N CYS A 63 0.66 -13.34 1.85
CA CYS A 63 1.38 -14.57 2.15
C CYS A 63 1.91 -14.54 3.59
N ALA A 64 1.45 -15.45 4.45
CA ALA A 64 1.85 -15.47 5.86
C ALA A 64 2.13 -16.88 6.38
N ARG A 65 3.15 -16.98 7.24
CA ARG A 65 3.53 -18.16 8.01
C ARG A 65 3.05 -18.00 9.44
N MET A 66 2.08 -18.81 9.86
CA MET A 66 1.60 -18.82 11.25
C MET A 66 2.48 -19.71 12.14
N THR A 67 2.86 -20.87 11.62
CA THR A 67 3.75 -21.83 12.29
C THR A 67 4.78 -22.36 11.29
N GLU A 68 5.90 -22.89 11.78
CA GLU A 68 6.92 -23.48 10.91
C GLU A 68 6.40 -24.70 10.14
N ARG A 69 5.64 -25.57 10.84
CA ARG A 69 5.08 -26.79 10.26
C ARG A 69 4.05 -26.54 9.16
N GLU A 70 3.25 -25.49 9.32
CA GLU A 70 2.22 -25.16 8.32
C GLU A 70 2.82 -24.52 7.05
N GLY A 71 4.00 -23.92 7.17
CA GLY A 71 4.62 -23.17 6.09
C GLY A 71 3.88 -21.87 5.78
N ASN A 72 4.19 -21.30 4.63
CA ASN A 72 3.61 -20.05 4.15
C ASN A 72 2.30 -20.35 3.41
N LYS A 73 1.23 -19.62 3.76
CA LYS A 73 -0.06 -19.74 3.06
C LYS A 73 -0.68 -18.38 2.76
N CYS A 74 -1.50 -18.35 1.72
CA CYS A 74 -2.35 -17.21 1.40
C CYS A 74 -3.41 -17.03 2.49
N ARG A 75 -3.52 -15.83 3.05
CA ARG A 75 -4.42 -15.51 4.17
C ARG A 75 -5.03 -14.13 3.99
N GLU A 76 -6.18 -13.94 4.62
CA GLU A 76 -6.87 -12.67 4.65
C GLU A 76 -6.03 -11.59 5.31
N LYS A 77 -6.04 -10.40 4.69
CA LYS A 77 -5.53 -9.20 5.37
C LYS A 77 -6.57 -8.74 6.36
N ASN A 78 -6.11 -8.39 7.55
CA ASN A 78 -7.00 -7.92 8.59
C ASN A 78 -7.44 -6.48 8.29
N SER A 79 -8.74 -6.32 8.11
CA SER A 79 -9.39 -5.06 7.72
C SER A 79 -10.13 -4.38 8.87
N THR A 80 -10.13 -4.96 10.06
CA THR A 80 -10.86 -4.45 11.23
C THR A 80 -9.91 -3.82 12.22
N VAL A 81 -10.34 -2.73 12.87
CA VAL A 81 -9.59 -2.15 13.98
C VAL A 81 -9.59 -3.11 15.15
N GLY A 82 -8.42 -3.33 15.76
CA GLY A 82 -8.23 -4.26 16.88
C GLY A 82 -7.75 -5.65 16.46
N ASP A 83 -7.90 -6.04 15.20
CA ASP A 83 -7.42 -7.33 14.72
C ASP A 83 -5.90 -7.42 14.84
N PHE A 84 -5.40 -8.60 15.25
CA PHE A 84 -3.96 -8.87 15.32
C PHE A 84 -3.29 -8.63 13.97
N CYS A 85 -2.07 -8.12 13.92
CA CYS A 85 -1.38 -7.95 12.64
C CYS A 85 0.12 -8.20 12.77
N SER A 86 0.77 -8.47 11.63
CA SER A 86 2.23 -8.57 11.57
C SER A 86 2.82 -7.80 10.41
N THR A 87 3.93 -7.13 10.68
CA THR A 87 4.79 -6.49 9.68
C THR A 87 6.15 -7.17 9.57
N THR A 88 6.36 -8.26 10.33
CA THR A 88 7.63 -8.97 10.35
C THR A 88 7.74 -9.80 9.07
N LYS A 89 8.70 -9.46 8.21
CA LYS A 89 8.94 -10.22 6.98
C LYS A 89 9.65 -11.55 7.25
N TRP A 90 9.34 -12.55 6.43
CA TRP A 90 9.99 -13.85 6.39
C TRP A 90 10.32 -14.21 4.94
N PRO A 91 11.56 -14.62 4.59
CA PRO A 91 12.75 -14.63 5.43
C PRO A 91 13.12 -13.23 5.94
N ARG A 92 13.77 -13.15 7.12
CA ARG A 92 14.21 -11.87 7.69
C ARG A 92 15.19 -11.17 6.75
N GLY A 93 15.06 -9.85 6.63
CA GLY A 93 15.90 -9.04 5.73
C GLY A 93 15.57 -9.16 4.24
N SER A 94 14.62 -10.02 3.86
CA SER A 94 14.23 -10.19 2.46
C SER A 94 13.36 -9.04 1.94
N LYS A 95 13.47 -8.77 0.63
CA LYS A 95 12.54 -7.91 -0.10
C LYS A 95 11.17 -8.58 -0.30
N ILE A 96 11.12 -9.92 -0.27
CA ILE A 96 9.90 -10.72 -0.45
C ILE A 96 8.87 -10.31 0.61
N ARG A 97 7.65 -10.00 0.17
CA ARG A 97 6.55 -9.67 1.08
C ARG A 97 5.82 -10.96 1.47
N SER A 98 6.41 -11.68 2.39
CA SER A 98 5.79 -12.78 3.14
C SER A 98 6.01 -12.50 4.62
N TYR A 99 5.03 -12.83 5.46
CA TYR A 99 4.95 -12.32 6.82
C TYR A 99 4.95 -13.44 7.86
N LEU A 100 5.54 -13.17 9.02
CA LEU A 100 5.61 -14.12 10.12
C LEU A 100 4.58 -13.78 11.19
N GLY A 101 3.79 -14.77 11.61
CA GLY A 101 2.78 -14.67 12.65
C GLY A 101 1.46 -14.02 12.22
N GLY A 102 1.30 -13.62 10.96
CA GLY A 102 0.04 -13.08 10.45
C GLY A 102 0.20 -12.13 9.28
N CYS A 103 -0.91 -11.63 8.75
CA CYS A 103 -0.92 -10.64 7.68
C CYS A 103 -0.76 -9.20 8.18
N PRO A 104 -0.26 -8.29 7.33
CA PRO A 104 -0.39 -6.86 7.58
C PRO A 104 -1.86 -6.44 7.43
N CYS A 105 -2.17 -5.24 7.93
CA CYS A 105 -3.51 -4.68 7.82
C CYS A 105 -3.86 -4.31 6.38
N GLY A 106 -5.12 -4.53 6.02
CA GLY A 106 -5.75 -4.05 4.79
C GLY A 106 -6.41 -2.68 4.96
N ASN A 107 -7.11 -2.21 3.92
CA ASN A 107 -8.01 -1.05 3.93
C ASN A 107 -7.43 0.24 4.55
N GLY A 108 -6.13 0.50 4.34
CA GLY A 108 -5.48 1.72 4.82
C GLY A 108 -5.16 1.75 6.32
N LEU A 109 -5.51 0.71 7.07
CA LEU A 109 -5.16 0.59 8.48
C LEU A 109 -3.65 0.38 8.65
N LYS A 110 -3.11 0.81 9.79
CA LYS A 110 -1.70 0.67 10.15
C LYS A 110 -1.54 -0.37 11.25
N CYS A 111 -0.59 -1.27 11.05
CA CYS A 111 -0.23 -2.26 12.07
C CYS A 111 0.66 -1.63 13.14
N ARG A 112 0.08 -1.31 14.29
CA ARG A 112 0.75 -0.60 15.40
C ARG A 112 0.87 -1.51 16.63
N ARG A 113 1.87 -1.26 17.46
CA ARG A 113 1.95 -1.91 18.77
C ARG A 113 0.81 -1.40 19.65
N THR A 114 0.22 -2.30 20.42
CA THR A 114 -0.75 -1.95 21.45
C THR A 114 -0.06 -1.27 22.65
N PRO A 115 -0.81 -0.57 23.52
CA PRO A 115 -0.25 0.12 24.69
C PRO A 115 0.51 -0.82 25.64
N ASP A 116 0.07 -2.07 25.77
CA ASP A 116 0.70 -3.13 26.54
C ASP A 116 1.96 -3.72 25.85
N LYS A 117 2.27 -3.30 24.62
CA LYS A 117 3.44 -3.68 23.81
C LYS A 117 3.60 -5.18 23.51
N LYS A 118 2.69 -6.05 23.95
CA LYS A 118 2.79 -7.50 23.76
C LYS A 118 2.50 -7.94 22.33
N HIS A 119 1.60 -7.24 21.65
CA HIS A 119 1.14 -7.59 20.32
C HIS A 119 0.97 -6.35 19.43
N ARG A 120 0.67 -6.58 18.16
CA ARG A 120 0.35 -5.52 17.21
C ARG A 120 -1.06 -5.72 16.71
N THR A 121 -1.78 -4.61 16.56
CA THR A 121 -3.15 -4.60 16.04
C THR A 121 -3.31 -3.59 14.94
N CYS A 122 -4.32 -3.81 14.11
CA CYS A 122 -4.74 -2.85 13.10
C CYS A 122 -5.40 -1.65 13.76
N GLN A 123 -4.87 -0.47 13.47
CA GLN A 123 -5.33 0.80 14.03
C GLN A 123 -5.48 1.81 12.90
N ARG A 124 -6.31 2.83 13.12
CA ARG A 124 -6.41 3.95 12.18
C ARG A 124 -5.05 4.65 12.07
N PRO A 125 -4.69 5.15 10.86
CA PRO A 125 -3.45 5.88 10.64
C PRO A 125 -3.33 7.11 11.54
#